data_AF-A0A6C0ESD4-F1
#
_entry.id   AF-A0A6C0ESD4-F1
#
_cell.length_a   1.000
_cell.length_b   1.000
_cell.length_c   1.000
_cell.angle_alpha   90.00
_cell.angle_beta   90.00
_cell.angle_gamma   90.00
#
_symmetry.space_group_name_H-M   'P 1'
#
loop_
_entity.id
_entity.type
_entity.pdbx_description
1 polymer ?
#
loop_
_entity_poly.entity_id
_entity_poly.type
_entity_poly.pdbx_seq_one_letter_code
_entity_poly.pdbx_strand_id
1 'polypeptide(L)'
;MILNYLCPPALLYVVIMLVYTILELSNNKYHQAFVKAIVGIIFTCILQAFCEMNMSLISWVIVMMPIIFYTYITLIVFFVFGLDPKDKIKNFQI
;
A
#
# COMPACT_ATOMS: atom_id res chain seq x y z
N MET A 1 -7.82 5.00 -22.74
CA MET A 1 -6.61 4.71 -23.55
C MET A 1 -5.29 5.22 -22.92
N ILE A 2 -5.32 5.67 -21.66
CA ILE A 2 -4.13 6.05 -20.86
C ILE A 2 -3.58 4.81 -20.11
N LEU A 3 -4.48 3.87 -19.82
CA LEU A 3 -4.24 2.56 -19.23
C LEU A 3 -3.43 1.59 -20.11
N ASN A 4 -3.27 1.89 -21.41
CA ASN A 4 -2.43 1.09 -22.30
C ASN A 4 -0.94 1.41 -22.16
N TYR A 5 -0.61 2.57 -21.57
CA TYR A 5 0.78 2.98 -21.33
C TYR A 5 1.26 2.61 -19.92
N LEU A 6 0.34 2.45 -18.96
CA LEU A 6 0.68 2.16 -17.57
C LEU A 6 0.15 0.79 -17.19
N CYS A 7 1.05 -0.11 -16.81
CA CYS A 7 0.67 -1.48 -16.51
C CYS A 7 -0.21 -1.61 -15.27
N PRO A 8 -1.11 -2.63 -15.22
CA PRO A 8 -1.99 -2.86 -14.08
C PRO A 8 -1.30 -2.84 -12.70
N PRO A 9 -0.15 -3.53 -12.50
CA PRO A 9 0.56 -3.49 -11.21
C PRO A 9 1.17 -2.12 -10.87
N ALA A 10 1.64 -1.36 -11.87
CA ALA A 10 2.20 -0.03 -11.67
C ALA A 10 1.13 0.98 -11.21
N LEU A 11 -0.06 0.93 -11.84
CA LEU A 11 -1.18 1.77 -11.42
C LEU A 11 -1.63 1.46 -9.99
N LEU A 12 -1.75 0.17 -9.66
CA LEU A 12 -2.16 -0.26 -8.32
C LEU A 12 -1.17 0.25 -7.25
N TYR A 13 0.12 0.14 -7.53
CA TYR A 13 1.17 0.61 -6.63
C TYR A 13 1.08 2.13 -6.38
N VAL A 14 0.88 2.93 -7.43
CA VAL A 14 0.75 4.40 -7.30
C VAL A 14 -0.45 4.77 -6.43
N VAL A 15 -1.61 4.15 -6.65
CA VAL A 15 -2.82 4.43 -5.87
C VAL A 15 -2.61 4.07 -4.39
N ILE A 16 -2.05 2.89 -4.12
CA ILE A 16 -1.77 2.44 -2.75
C ILE A 16 -0.75 3.37 -2.06
N MET A 17 0.32 3.75 -2.77
CA MET A 17 1.32 4.69 -2.23
C MET A 17 0.71 6.05 -1.90
N LEU A 18 -0.15 6.60 -2.75
CA LEU A 18 -0.85 7.85 -2.48
C LEU A 18 -1.67 7.80 -1.19
N VAL A 19 -2.42 6.71 -0.98
CA VAL A 19 -3.19 6.52 0.26
C VAL A 19 -2.26 6.51 1.47
N TYR A 20 -1.16 5.77 1.42
CA TYR A 20 -0.20 5.74 2.53
C TYR A 20 0.46 7.09 2.78
N THR A 21 0.83 7.83 1.74
CA THR A 21 1.39 9.19 1.89
C THR A 21 0.41 10.12 2.60
N ILE A 22 -0.89 10.05 2.27
CA ILE A 22 -1.92 10.86 2.93
C ILE A 22 -2.03 10.49 4.43
N LEU A 23 -2.02 9.20 4.76
CA LEU A 23 -2.08 8.72 6.15
C LEU A 23 -0.86 9.18 6.98
N GLU A 24 0.32 9.27 6.37
CA GLU A 24 1.52 9.77 7.06
C GLU A 24 1.51 11.29 7.22
N LEU A 25 0.96 12.01 6.25
CA LEU A 25 0.72 13.46 6.34
C LEU A 25 -0.20 13.79 7.52
N SER A 26 -1.27 13.01 7.72
CA SER A 26 -2.17 13.18 8.86
C SER A 26 -1.48 13.00 10.21
N ASN A 27 -0.36 12.28 10.27
CA ASN A 27 0.43 12.08 11.48
C ASN A 27 1.55 13.12 11.65
N ASN A 28 1.55 14.21 10.86
CA ASN A 28 2.58 15.27 10.84
C ASN A 28 4.02 14.76 10.62
N LYS A 29 4.20 13.58 10.02
CA LYS A 29 5.51 12.98 9.74
C LYS A 29 6.04 13.39 8.36
N TYR A 30 6.22 14.69 8.14
CA TYR A 30 6.59 15.25 6.82
C TYR A 30 7.90 14.69 6.25
N HIS A 31 8.92 14.48 7.10
CA HIS A 31 10.21 13.95 6.64
C HIS A 31 10.09 12.52 6.09
N GLN A 32 9.24 11.70 6.71
CA GLN A 32 9.02 10.32 6.26
C GLN A 32 8.20 10.29 4.97
N ALA A 33 7.17 11.14 4.87
CA ALA A 33 6.34 11.26 3.68
C ALA A 33 7.15 11.66 2.43
N PHE A 34 8.12 12.58 2.57
CA PHE A 34 8.98 13.00 1.46
C PHE A 34 9.86 11.86 0.95
N VAL A 35 10.48 11.08 1.85
CA VAL A 35 11.29 9.92 1.48
C VAL A 35 10.42 8.87 0.78
N LYS A 36 9.21 8.60 1.28
CA LYS A 36 8.30 7.63 0.65
C LYS A 36 7.79 8.08 -0.71
N ALA A 37 7.57 9.37 -0.93
CA ALA A 37 7.20 9.90 -2.23
C ALA A 37 8.30 9.65 -3.28
N ILE A 38 9.57 9.90 -2.94
CA ILE A 38 10.72 9.63 -3.82
C ILE A 38 10.84 8.14 -4.11
N VAL A 39 10.77 7.30 -3.07
CA VAL A 39 10.81 5.84 -3.22
C VAL A 39 9.66 5.35 -4.10
N GLY A 40 8.46 5.92 -3.97
CA GLY A 40 7.31 5.59 -4.80
C GLY A 40 7.54 5.89 -6.29
N ILE A 41 8.19 7.01 -6.62
CA ILE A 41 8.55 7.35 -8.00
C ILE A 41 9.55 6.34 -8.57
N ILE A 42 10.58 5.97 -7.80
CA ILE A 42 11.60 4.99 -8.20
C ILE A 42 10.95 3.63 -8.49
N PHE A 43 10.11 3.14 -7.58
CA PHE A 43 9.41 1.87 -7.76
C PHE A 43 8.48 1.89 -8.97
N THR A 44 7.79 3.02 -9.22
CA THR A 44 6.92 3.16 -10.39
C THR A 44 7.71 3.07 -11.70
N CYS A 45 8.89 3.71 -11.77
CA CYS A 45 9.79 3.58 -12.92
C CYS A 45 10.30 2.15 -13.12
N ILE A 46 10.65 1.45 -12.04
CA ILE A 46 11.08 0.05 -12.09
C ILE A 46 9.94 -0.83 -12.62
N LEU A 47 8.73 -0.68 -12.07
CA LEU A 47 7.55 -1.46 -12.47
C LEU A 47 7.20 -1.22 -13.94
N GLN A 48 7.33 0.02 -14.43
CA GLN A 48 7.16 0.35 -15.85
C GLN A 48 8.20 -0.39 -16.71
N ALA A 49 9.48 -0.32 -16.35
CA ALA A 49 10.56 -1.00 -17.09
C ALA A 49 10.38 -2.53 -17.12
N PHE A 50 9.96 -3.14 -16.01
CA PHE A 50 9.66 -4.58 -15.97
C PHE A 50 8.48 -4.98 -16.86
N CYS A 51 7.50 -4.09 -17.00
CA CYS A 51 6.34 -4.38 -17.84
C CYS A 51 6.64 -4.29 -19.33
N GLU A 52 7.49 -3.34 -19.75
CA GLU A 52 8.00 -3.25 -21.14
C GLU A 52 8.74 -4.53 -21.57
N MET A 53 9.36 -5.25 -20.62
CA MET A 53 9.99 -6.55 -20.87
C MET A 53 9.00 -7.73 -20.93
N ASN A 54 7.69 -7.46 -21.00
CA ASN A 54 6.61 -8.47 -20.99
C ASN A 54 6.60 -9.36 -19.73
N MET A 55 7.27 -8.94 -18.65
CA MET A 55 7.38 -9.66 -17.38
C MET A 55 6.28 -9.24 -16.39
N SER A 56 5.02 -9.28 -16.83
CA SER A 56 3.86 -8.92 -16.00
C SER A 56 3.78 -9.75 -14.70
N LEU A 57 4.23 -11.00 -14.76
CA LEU A 57 4.20 -11.95 -13.63
C LEU A 57 5.18 -11.55 -12.51
N ILE A 58 6.39 -11.09 -12.84
CA ILE A 58 7.35 -10.60 -11.84
C ILE A 58 6.84 -9.33 -11.18
N SER A 59 6.28 -8.40 -11.96
CA SER A 59 5.74 -7.14 -11.45
C SER A 59 4.62 -7.37 -10.42
N TRP A 60 3.77 -8.36 -10.65
CA TRP A 60 2.72 -8.77 -9.70
C TRP A 60 3.27 -9.30 -8.37
N VAL A 61 4.31 -10.13 -8.40
CA VAL A 61 4.92 -10.68 -7.17
C VAL A 61 5.52 -9.56 -6.31
N ILE A 62 6.16 -8.56 -6.93
CA ILE A 62 6.73 -7.40 -6.23
C ILE A 62 5.64 -6.61 -5.52
N VAL A 63 4.48 -6.40 -6.14
CA VAL A 63 3.35 -5.66 -5.52
C VAL A 63 2.64 -6.47 -4.43
N MET A 64 2.62 -7.80 -4.54
CA MET A 64 2.00 -8.66 -3.52
C MET A 64 2.78 -8.68 -2.20
N MET A 65 4.12 -8.61 -2.25
CA MET A 65 4.97 -8.63 -1.06
C MET A 65 4.61 -7.55 -0.02
N PRO A 66 4.50 -6.26 -0.35
CA PRO A 66 4.12 -5.23 0.62
C PRO A 66 2.68 -5.35 1.11
N ILE A 67 1.74 -5.84 0.29
CA ILE A 67 0.33 -6.01 0.70
C ILE A 67 0.22 -7.09 1.78
N ILE A 68 0.86 -8.24 1.55
CA ILE A 68 0.87 -9.34 2.53
C ILE A 68 1.54 -8.89 3.82
N PHE A 69 2.67 -8.18 3.73
CA PHE A 69 3.37 -7.71 4.91
C PHE A 69 2.56 -6.68 5.71
N TYR A 70 1.94 -5.71 5.02
CA TYR A 70 1.12 -4.70 5.68
C TYR A 70 -0.08 -5.33 6.40
N THR A 71 -0.82 -6.21 5.73
CA THR A 71 -1.97 -6.90 6.33
C THR A 71 -1.55 -7.75 7.53
N TYR A 72 -0.41 -8.44 7.45
CA TYR A 72 0.13 -9.22 8.56
C TYR A 72 0.50 -8.35 9.77
N ILE A 73 1.21 -7.24 9.56
CA ILE A 73 1.55 -6.31 10.64
C ILE A 73 0.28 -5.74 11.28
N THR A 74 -0.69 -5.29 10.47
CA THR A 74 -1.95 -4.75 10.99
C THR A 74 -2.68 -5.78 11.87
N LEU A 75 -2.76 -7.05 11.45
CA LEU A 75 -3.37 -8.13 12.25
C LEU A 75 -2.68 -8.30 13.61
N ILE A 76 -1.35 -8.33 13.64
CA ILE A 76 -0.59 -8.42 14.89
C ILE A 76 -0.90 -7.23 15.79
N VAL A 77 -0.91 -6.03 15.24
CA VAL A 77 -1.22 -4.80 16.00
C VAL A 77 -2.62 -4.90 16.60
N PHE A 78 -3.63 -5.31 15.84
CA PHE A 78 -4.99 -5.52 16.35
C PHE A 78 -5.04 -6.57 17.48
N PHE A 79 -4.31 -7.67 17.34
CA PHE A 79 -4.23 -8.72 18.34
C PHE A 79 -3.54 -8.25 19.63
N VAL A 80 -2.44 -7.51 19.52
CA VAL A 80 -1.67 -6.99 20.68
C VAL A 80 -2.45 -5.92 21.44
N PHE A 81 -3.19 -5.05 20.74
CA PHE A 81 -4.02 -4.02 21.39
C PHE A 81 -5.38 -4.57 21.87
N GLY A 82 -5.71 -5.83 21.58
CA GLY A 82 -6.99 -6.44 22.00
C GLY A 82 -8.21 -5.68 21.48
N LEU A 83 -8.09 -4.98 20.35
CA LEU A 83 -9.18 -4.24 19.73
C LEU A 83 -10.10 -5.23 19.01
N ASP A 84 -10.80 -6.06 19.78
CA ASP A 84 -11.86 -6.92 19.27
C ASP A 84 -13.05 -6.02 18.85
N PRO A 85 -13.43 -5.97 17.56
CA PRO A 85 -14.58 -5.19 17.13
C PRO A 85 -15.91 -5.70 17.73
N LYS A 86 -15.90 -6.82 18.47
CA LYS A 86 -17.04 -7.39 19.18
C LYS A 86 -17.43 -6.64 20.45
N ASP A 87 -16.48 -5.97 21.12
CA ASP A 87 -16.75 -5.25 22.38
C ASP A 87 -17.60 -3.97 22.18
N LYS A 88 -17.60 -3.40 20.97
CA LYS A 88 -18.47 -2.26 20.65
C LYS A 88 -19.91 -2.64 20.33
N ILE A 89 -20.20 -3.90 20.02
CA ILE A 89 -21.56 -4.35 19.66
C ILE A 89 -22.38 -4.67 20.92
N LYS A 90 -21.74 -5.07 22.03
CA LYS A 90 -22.44 -5.30 23.31
C LYS A 90 -22.92 -4.01 24.00
N ASN A 91 -22.27 -2.88 23.75
CA ASN A 91 -22.63 -1.60 24.37
C ASN A 91 -23.67 -0.77 23.59
N PHE A 92 -24.19 -1.28 22.47
CA PHE A 92 -25.28 -0.64 21.70
C PHE A 92 -26.61 -1.44 21.79
N GLN A 93 -26.65 -2.45 22.65
CA GLN A 93 -27.81 -3.32 22.89
C GLN A 93 -28.39 -3.13 24.32
N ILE A 94 -28.06 -2.01 24.99
CA ILE A 94 -28.64 -1.62 26.28
C ILE A 94 -29.26 -0.23 26.15
#